data_AF-A0A2V8C9Y6-F1
#
_entry.id   AF-A0A2V8C9Y6-F1
#
_cell.length_a   1.000
_cell.length_b   1.000
_cell.length_c   1.000
_cell.angle_alpha   90.00
_cell.angle_beta   90.00
_cell.angle_gamma   90.00
#
_symmetry.space_group_name_H-M   'P 1'
#
loop_
_entity.id
_entity.type
_entity.pdbx_description
1 polymer ?
#
loop_
_entity_poly.entity_id
_entity_poly.type
_entity_poly.pdbx_seq_one_letter_code
_entity_poly.pdbx_strand_id
1 'polypeptide(L)'
;MLRELVTHLRQNRTPVRGEWIRRITEADWLTAMTSEEVFAEATSIYDSYVDVLETGSVEALQAYARNLSERIIPRGVETHEVVGIVLLLRDVLARSLFKKYQTDFSLLNRVLDIYEPAANRIA
;
A
#
# COMPACT_ATOMS: atom_id res chain seq x y z
N MET A 1 17.67 -5.75 -7.78
CA MET A 1 16.99 -4.47 -7.58
C MET A 1 15.61 -4.64 -6.95
N LEU A 2 14.67 -5.40 -7.53
CA LEU A 2 13.35 -5.64 -6.92
C LEU A 2 13.42 -6.15 -5.46
N ARG A 3 14.26 -7.14 -5.18
CA ARG A 3 14.48 -7.65 -3.81
C ARG A 3 14.96 -6.56 -2.84
N GLU A 4 15.79 -5.63 -3.29
CA GLU A 4 16.30 -4.54 -2.46
C GLU A 4 15.23 -3.48 -2.17
N LEU A 5 14.41 -3.17 -3.19
CA LEU A 5 13.22 -2.34 -3.06
C LEU A 5 12.27 -2.93 -2.02
N VAL A 6 11.91 -4.21 -2.17
CA VAL A 6 11.02 -4.91 -1.24
C VAL A 6 11.60 -4.95 0.17
N THR A 7 12.91 -5.21 0.30
CA THR A 7 13.61 -5.20 1.60
C THR A 7 13.49 -3.84 2.27
N HIS A 8 13.68 -2.74 1.53
CA HIS A 8 13.49 -1.39 2.05
C HIS A 8 12.07 -1.16 2.57
N LEU A 9 11.06 -1.56 1.79
CA LEU A 9 9.66 -1.42 2.18
C LEU A 9 9.33 -2.27 3.42
N ARG A 10 9.84 -3.51 3.52
CA ARG A 10 9.66 -4.35 4.71
C ARG A 10 10.33 -3.74 5.95
N GLN A 11 11.56 -3.22 5.81
CA GLN A 11 12.29 -2.55 6.90
C GLN A 11 11.61 -1.26 7.37
N ASN A 12 10.97 -0.54 6.45
CA ASN A 12 10.28 0.72 6.74
C ASN A 12 8.76 0.55 6.90
N ARG A 13 8.28 -0.68 7.13
CA ARG A 13 6.86 -0.99 7.25
C ARG A 13 6.13 -0.11 8.27
N THR A 14 6.65 -0.02 9.49
CA THR A 14 6.02 0.75 10.57
C THR A 14 5.87 2.24 10.23
N PRO A 15 6.94 2.98 9.85
CA PRO A 15 6.80 4.39 9.52
C PRO A 15 5.96 4.63 8.26
N VAL A 16 6.08 3.80 7.23
CA VAL A 16 5.29 3.98 5.98
C VAL A 16 3.80 3.70 6.22
N ARG A 17 3.45 2.64 6.94
CA ARG A 17 2.06 2.34 7.32
C ARG A 17 1.49 3.42 8.24
N GLY A 18 2.29 3.96 9.17
CA GLY A 18 1.85 5.06 10.04
C GLY A 18 1.49 6.32 9.25
N GLU A 19 2.34 6.71 8.31
CA GLU A 19 2.07 7.82 7.39
C GLU A 19 0.83 7.56 6.52
N TRP A 20 0.64 6.32 6.08
CA TRP A 20 -0.55 5.92 5.33
C TRP A 20 -1.83 6.09 6.14
N ILE A 21 -1.88 5.52 7.35
CA ILE A 21 -3.05 5.62 8.25
C ILE A 21 -3.36 7.08 8.56
N ARG A 22 -2.33 7.90 8.86
CA ARG A 22 -2.49 9.34 9.08
C ARG A 22 -3.24 10.01 7.93
N ARG A 23 -2.85 9.72 6.68
CA ARG A 23 -3.49 10.31 5.50
C ARG A 23 -4.89 9.77 5.21
N ILE A 24 -5.17 8.51 5.55
CA ILE A 24 -6.54 7.97 5.50
C ILE A 24 -7.43 8.78 6.44
N THR A 25 -6.97 9.00 7.67
CA THR A 25 -7.70 9.79 8.67
C THR A 25 -7.88 11.25 8.24
N GLU A 26 -6.86 11.88 7.65
CA GLU A 26 -6.96 13.26 7.14
C GLU A 26 -7.90 13.41 5.93
N ALA A 27 -8.17 12.34 5.21
CA ALA A 27 -9.12 12.31 4.10
C ALA A 27 -10.57 12.01 4.55
N ASP A 28 -10.80 11.86 5.86
CA ASP A 28 -12.08 11.42 6.44
C ASP A 28 -12.59 10.10 5.83
N TRP A 29 -11.67 9.21 5.44
CA TRP A 29 -11.99 7.87 4.94
C TRP A 29 -12.00 6.82 6.05
N LEU A 30 -12.81 5.78 5.84
CA LEU A 30 -13.02 4.67 6.77
C LEU A 30 -13.56 5.12 8.14
N THR A 31 -14.31 6.23 8.19
CA THR A 31 -14.89 6.79 9.43
C THR A 31 -15.91 5.84 10.09
N ALA A 32 -16.44 4.89 9.32
CA ALA A 32 -17.30 3.83 9.83
C ALA A 32 -16.55 2.72 10.59
N MET A 33 -15.21 2.74 10.58
CA MET A 33 -14.34 1.77 11.24
C MET A 33 -13.64 2.39 12.46
N THR A 34 -13.36 1.57 13.47
CA THR A 34 -12.54 1.99 14.61
C THR A 34 -11.06 2.12 14.21
N SER A 35 -10.27 2.88 14.98
CA SER A 35 -8.83 3.01 14.74
C SER A 35 -8.09 1.66 14.76
N GLU A 36 -8.52 0.72 15.59
CA GLU A 36 -7.95 -0.63 15.67
C GLU A 36 -8.26 -1.44 14.40
N GLU A 37 -9.48 -1.35 13.88
CA GLU A 37 -9.87 -1.99 12.62
C GLU A 37 -9.14 -1.39 11.42
N VAL A 38 -9.03 -0.06 11.34
CA VAL A 38 -8.25 0.62 10.30
C VAL A 38 -6.79 0.17 10.36
N PHE A 39 -6.21 0.09 11.56
CA PHE A 39 -4.83 -0.37 11.73
C PHE A 39 -4.66 -1.84 11.29
N ALA A 40 -5.59 -2.72 11.64
CA ALA A 40 -5.56 -4.13 11.26
C ALA A 40 -5.69 -4.30 9.74
N GLU A 41 -6.64 -3.61 9.09
CA GLU A 41 -6.80 -3.70 7.64
C GLU A 41 -5.61 -3.07 6.91
N ALA A 42 -5.13 -1.89 7.32
CA ALA A 42 -3.93 -1.28 6.74
C ALA A 42 -2.69 -2.19 6.88
N THR A 43 -2.58 -2.92 7.99
CA THR A 43 -1.52 -3.93 8.18
C THR A 43 -1.62 -5.04 7.13
N SER A 44 -2.80 -5.63 6.95
CA SER A 44 -3.01 -6.71 5.98
C SER A 44 -2.84 -6.26 4.52
N ILE A 45 -3.34 -5.08 4.16
CA ILE A 45 -3.18 -4.51 2.82
C ILE A 45 -1.71 -4.24 2.52
N TYR A 46 -0.99 -3.61 3.46
CA TYR A 46 0.42 -3.30 3.28
C TYR A 46 1.24 -4.56 2.99
N ASP A 47 1.06 -5.59 3.81
CA ASP A 47 1.79 -6.85 3.67
C ASP A 47 1.45 -7.54 2.34
N SER A 48 0.15 -7.62 2.02
CA SER A 48 -0.31 -8.21 0.75
C SER A 48 0.25 -7.45 -0.46
N TYR A 49 0.27 -6.12 -0.41
CA TYR A 49 0.80 -5.29 -1.49
C TYR A 49 2.29 -5.51 -1.68
N VAL A 50 3.07 -5.54 -0.59
CA VAL A 50 4.52 -5.77 -0.66
C VAL A 50 4.84 -7.20 -1.13
N ASP A 51 4.05 -8.19 -0.75
CA ASP A 51 4.18 -9.57 -1.22
C ASP A 51 3.90 -9.67 -2.74
N VAL A 52 2.89 -8.94 -3.26
CA VAL A 52 2.62 -8.87 -4.71
C VAL A 52 3.77 -8.20 -5.45
N LEU A 53 4.34 -7.13 -4.89
CA LEU A 53 5.52 -6.50 -5.48
C LEU A 53 6.68 -7.49 -5.58
N GLU A 54 6.89 -8.34 -4.57
CA GLU A 54 7.99 -9.30 -4.54
C GLU A 54 7.78 -10.48 -5.49
N THR A 55 6.57 -11.03 -5.51
CA THR A 55 6.25 -12.28 -6.21
C THR A 55 5.72 -12.06 -7.62
N GLY A 56 5.16 -10.87 -7.90
CA GLY A 56 4.38 -10.59 -9.10
C GLY A 56 3.01 -11.29 -9.13
N SER A 57 2.67 -12.06 -8.09
CA SER A 57 1.44 -12.83 -7.96
C SER A 57 0.34 -11.95 -7.38
N VAL A 58 -0.70 -11.67 -8.18
CA VAL A 58 -1.85 -10.85 -7.76
C VAL A 58 -2.90 -11.67 -7.01
N GLU A 59 -2.77 -12.99 -6.99
CA GLU A 59 -3.72 -13.94 -6.40
C GLU A 59 -3.96 -13.65 -4.91
N ALA A 60 -2.89 -13.37 -4.15
CA ALA A 60 -2.99 -13.02 -2.73
C ALA A 60 -3.79 -11.72 -2.51
N LEU A 61 -3.56 -10.72 -3.37
CA LEU A 61 -4.24 -9.44 -3.27
C LEU A 61 -5.68 -9.51 -3.78
N GLN A 62 -5.97 -10.31 -4.80
CA GLN A 62 -7.34 -10.56 -5.28
C GLN A 62 -8.16 -11.30 -4.23
N ALA A 63 -7.58 -12.32 -3.59
CA ALA A 63 -8.20 -13.02 -2.46
C ALA A 63 -8.44 -12.06 -1.29
N TYR A 64 -7.46 -11.22 -0.99
CA TYR A 64 -7.61 -10.19 0.03
C TYR A 64 -8.70 -9.17 -0.32
N ALA A 65 -8.74 -8.64 -1.54
CA ALA A 65 -9.75 -7.68 -1.99
C ALA A 65 -11.17 -8.25 -1.92
N ARG A 66 -11.34 -9.53 -2.28
CA ARG A 66 -12.60 -10.25 -2.14
C ARG A 66 -13.02 -10.34 -0.67
N ASN A 67 -12.14 -10.84 0.18
CA ASN A 67 -12.41 -10.98 1.61
C ASN A 67 -12.62 -9.62 2.29
N LEU A 68 -11.92 -8.58 1.83
CA LEU A 68 -12.07 -7.22 2.33
C LEU A 68 -13.49 -6.75 2.04
N SER A 69 -13.95 -6.84 0.79
CA SER A 69 -15.30 -6.40 0.39
C SER A 69 -16.40 -7.00 1.27
N GLU A 70 -16.28 -8.28 1.64
CA GLU A 70 -17.21 -8.98 2.53
C GLU A 70 -17.17 -8.44 3.98
N ARG A 71 -16.03 -7.92 4.43
CA ARG A 71 -15.84 -7.37 5.79
C ARG A 71 -16.18 -5.88 5.90
N ILE A 72 -15.94 -5.08 4.87
CA ILE A 72 -16.06 -3.61 4.95
C ILE A 72 -17.39 -3.07 4.43
N ILE A 73 -18.04 -3.74 3.47
CA ILE A 73 -19.36 -3.33 2.98
C ILE A 73 -20.41 -3.38 4.10
N PRO A 74 -20.48 -4.43 4.95
CA PRO A 74 -21.42 -4.45 6.07
C PRO A 74 -21.12 -3.39 7.15
N ARG A 75 -19.90 -2.85 7.18
CA ARG A 75 -19.49 -1.79 8.10
C ARG A 75 -19.83 -0.38 7.58
N GLY A 76 -20.36 -0.24 6.37
CA GLY A 76 -20.71 1.06 5.78
C GLY A 76 -19.54 1.77 5.10
N VAL A 77 -18.44 1.06 4.81
CA VAL A 77 -17.35 1.60 3.98
C VAL A 77 -17.78 1.62 2.52
N GLU A 78 -17.58 2.75 1.87
CA GLU A 78 -17.89 2.92 0.47
C GLU A 78 -16.80 2.33 -0.44
N THR A 79 -17.20 1.80 -1.59
CA THR A 79 -16.27 1.20 -2.56
C THR A 79 -15.21 2.18 -3.05
N HIS A 80 -15.55 3.47 -3.14
CA HIS A 80 -14.61 4.51 -3.56
C HIS A 80 -13.51 4.75 -2.52
N GLU A 81 -13.80 4.58 -1.22
CA GLU A 81 -12.81 4.69 -0.15
C GLU A 81 -11.77 3.57 -0.26
N VAL A 82 -12.19 2.36 -0.64
CA VAL A 82 -11.29 1.21 -0.86
C VAL A 82 -10.28 1.49 -1.96
N VAL A 83 -10.75 2.01 -3.09
CA VAL A 83 -9.87 2.41 -4.19
C VAL A 83 -8.96 3.55 -3.72
N GLY A 84 -9.51 4.52 -2.99
CA GLY A 84 -8.78 5.63 -2.40
C GLY A 84 -7.61 5.20 -1.52
N ILE A 85 -7.83 4.29 -0.57
CA ILE A 85 -6.78 3.83 0.34
C ILE A 85 -5.67 3.07 -0.40
N VAL A 86 -5.99 2.30 -1.45
CA VAL A 86 -4.99 1.58 -2.26
C VAL A 86 -4.15 2.54 -3.09
N LEU A 87 -4.78 3.54 -3.72
CA LEU A 87 -4.05 4.60 -4.44
C LEU A 87 -3.15 5.42 -3.50
N LEU A 88 -3.64 5.69 -2.29
CA LEU A 88 -2.87 6.38 -1.27
C LEU A 88 -1.68 5.54 -0.77
N LEU A 89 -1.84 4.22 -0.64
CA LEU A 89 -0.73 3.30 -0.33
C LEU A 89 0.36 3.39 -1.40
N ARG A 90 -0.03 3.41 -2.68
CA ARG A 90 0.93 3.59 -3.78
C ARG A 90 1.73 4.89 -3.64
N ASP A 91 1.07 6.01 -3.35
CA ASP A 91 1.76 7.29 -3.15
C ASP A 91 2.77 7.25 -1.98
N VAL A 92 2.39 6.71 -0.82
CA VAL A 92 3.30 6.67 0.35
C VAL A 92 4.48 5.72 0.14
N LEU A 93 4.28 4.60 -0.58
CA LEU A 93 5.36 3.69 -0.96
C LEU A 93 6.33 4.38 -1.93
N ALA A 94 5.82 5.06 -2.96
CA ALA A 94 6.63 5.83 -3.90
C ALA A 94 7.45 6.91 -3.19
N ARG A 95 6.85 7.65 -2.25
CA ARG A 95 7.57 8.65 -1.42
C ARG A 95 8.65 8.03 -0.53
N SER A 96 8.41 6.84 0.01
CA SER A 96 9.41 6.09 0.78
C SER A 96 10.62 5.70 -0.08
N LEU A 97 10.38 5.28 -1.33
CA LEU A 97 11.44 4.98 -2.29
C LEU A 97 12.18 6.24 -2.72
N PHE A 98 11.46 7.32 -3.02
CA PHE A 98 12.05 8.61 -3.35
C PHE A 98 12.98 9.07 -2.23
N LYS A 99 12.52 9.03 -0.96
CA LYS A 99 13.34 9.41 0.19
C LYS A 99 14.65 8.61 0.30
N LYS A 100 14.63 7.32 -0.05
CA LYS A 100 15.84 6.46 -0.04
C LYS A 100 16.79 6.79 -1.18
N TYR A 101 16.29 7.01 -2.39
CA TYR A 101 17.12 7.03 -3.60
C TYR A 101 17.33 8.44 -4.19
N GLN A 102 16.71 9.49 -3.65
CA GLN A 102 16.78 10.87 -4.18
C GLN A 102 18.20 11.44 -4.38
N THR A 103 19.21 10.94 -3.66
CA THR A 103 20.59 11.42 -3.80
C THR A 103 21.30 10.84 -5.03
N ASP A 104 20.76 9.79 -5.65
CA ASP A 104 21.24 9.21 -6.90
C ASP A 104 20.05 9.10 -7.87
N PHE A 105 19.92 10.11 -8.73
CA PHE A 105 18.82 10.20 -9.69
C PHE A 105 18.79 9.04 -10.69
N SER A 106 19.96 8.50 -11.07
CA SER A 106 20.03 7.37 -12.00
C SER A 106 19.51 6.10 -11.34
N LEU A 107 19.88 5.87 -10.07
CA LEU A 107 19.36 4.75 -9.29
C LEU A 107 17.87 4.92 -8.99
N LEU A 108 17.41 6.13 -8.66
CA LEU A 108 16.00 6.44 -8.45
C LEU A 108 15.16 6.06 -9.67
N ASN A 109 15.53 6.48 -10.88
CA ASN A 109 14.78 6.14 -12.08
C ASN A 109 14.69 4.63 -12.29
N ARG A 110 15.80 3.90 -12.13
CA ARG A 110 15.79 2.42 -12.23
C ARG A 110 14.88 1.76 -11.19
N VAL A 111 14.78 2.33 -9.98
CA VAL A 111 13.88 1.83 -8.94
C VAL A 111 12.43 2.09 -9.33
N LEU A 112 12.11 3.27 -9.86
CA LEU A 112 10.77 3.62 -10.32
C LEU A 112 10.34 2.79 -11.54
N ASP A 113 11.25 2.54 -12.49
CA ASP A 113 11.01 1.66 -13.66
C ASP A 113 10.62 0.22 -13.25
N ILE A 114 11.03 -0.23 -12.06
CA ILE A 114 10.65 -1.52 -11.51
C ILE A 114 9.36 -1.42 -10.69
N TYR A 115 9.24 -0.36 -9.89
CA TYR A 115 8.11 -0.16 -8.98
C TYR A 115 6.80 0.11 -9.73
N GLU A 116 6.82 1.04 -10.70
CA GLU A 116 5.60 1.54 -11.34
C GLU A 116 4.84 0.46 -12.12
N PRO A 117 5.47 -0.40 -12.93
CA PRO A 117 4.76 -1.47 -13.62
C PRO A 117 4.16 -2.49 -12.64
N ALA A 118 4.84 -2.77 -11.52
CA ALA A 118 4.33 -3.67 -10.49
C ALA A 118 3.14 -3.06 -9.75
N ALA A 119 3.22 -1.76 -9.42
CA ALA A 119 2.13 -1.01 -8.81
C ALA A 119 0.91 -0.86 -9.74
N ASN A 120 1.11 -0.65 -11.04
CA ASN A 120 0.02 -0.54 -12.03
C ASN A 120 -0.72 -1.86 -12.29
N ARG A 121 -0.17 -3.01 -11.89
CA ARG A 121 -0.88 -4.31 -11.98
C ARG A 121 -1.87 -4.51 -10.84
N ILE A 122 -1.74 -3.71 -9.79
CA ILE A 122 -2.53 -3.80 -8.56
C ILE A 122 -3.75 -2.87 -8.63
N ALA A 123 -3.61 -1.71 -9.26
CA ALA A 123 -4.61 -0.63 -9.30
C ALA A 123 -5.19 -0.43 -10.71
#